data_AF-W4VKA1-F1
#
_entry.id   AF-W4VKA1-F1
#
_cell.length_a   1.000
_cell.length_b   1.000
_cell.length_c   1.000
_cell.angle_alpha   90.00
_cell.angle_beta   90.00
_cell.angle_gamma   90.00
#
_symmetry.space_group_name_H-M   'P 1'
#
loop_
_entity.id
_entity.type
_entity.pdbx_description
1 polymer ?
#
loop_
_entity_poly.entity_id
_entity_poly.type
_entity_poly.pdbx_seq_one_letter_code
_entity_poly.pdbx_strand_id
1 'polypeptide(L)'
;MQKHKIEKLPLVDEQQVLKGLITIKDIEKVIEFPQSAKDKHGRLLVGASVGVGADSMIRIDKLVKAGVDVLVIDTAHGHSQGGN
;
A
#
# COMPACT_ATOMS: atom_id res chain seq x y z
N MET A 1 4.01 -30.38 15.75
CA MET A 1 3.10 -30.06 14.62
C MET A 1 3.82 -29.32 13.48
N GLN A 2 4.85 -29.90 12.86
CA GLN A 2 5.45 -29.32 11.64
C GLN A 2 5.83 -30.45 10.70
N LYS A 3 4.87 -30.94 9.91
CA LYS A 3 5.14 -31.98 8.90
C LYS A 3 5.46 -31.40 7.52
N HIS A 4 5.13 -30.12 7.28
CA HIS A 4 5.55 -29.39 6.08
C HIS A 4 5.77 -27.93 6.45
N LYS A 5 7.00 -27.41 6.30
CA LYS A 5 7.31 -25.97 6.43
C LYS A 5 6.82 -25.25 5.17
N ILE A 6 5.52 -25.15 5.00
CA ILE A 6 4.90 -24.49 3.85
C ILE A 6 5.02 -22.98 4.07
N GLU A 7 6.06 -22.35 3.53
CA GLU A 7 6.27 -20.89 3.67
C GLU A 7 5.29 -20.05 2.84
N LYS A 8 4.75 -20.65 1.78
CA LYS A 8 3.96 -20.01 0.73
C LYS A 8 2.72 -20.85 0.46
N LEU A 9 1.55 -20.24 0.54
CA LEU A 9 0.25 -20.85 0.32
C LEU A 9 -0.42 -20.21 -0.91
N PRO A 10 -0.31 -20.83 -2.10
CA PRO A 10 -1.01 -20.37 -3.30
C PRO A 10 -2.53 -20.50 -3.13
N LEU A 11 -3.27 -19.47 -3.55
CA LEU A 11 -4.73 -19.48 -3.61
C LEU A 11 -5.14 -19.71 -5.06
N VAL A 12 -5.89 -20.77 -5.32
CA VAL A 12 -6.42 -21.10 -6.65
C VAL A 12 -7.95 -21.07 -6.65
N ASP A 13 -8.56 -20.82 -7.81
CA ASP A 13 -10.00 -20.99 -8.00
C ASP A 13 -10.37 -22.45 -8.33
N GLU A 14 -11.66 -22.70 -8.59
CA GLU A 14 -12.19 -24.03 -8.91
C GLU A 14 -11.56 -24.62 -10.18
N GLN A 15 -11.06 -23.78 -11.09
CA GLN A 15 -10.40 -24.18 -12.33
C GLN A 15 -8.88 -24.35 -12.16
N GLN A 16 -8.37 -24.35 -10.92
CA GLN A 16 -6.94 -24.43 -10.59
C GLN A 16 -6.11 -23.25 -11.10
N VAL A 17 -6.74 -22.09 -11.35
CA VAL A 17 -6.03 -20.87 -11.76
C VAL A 17 -5.56 -20.12 -10.52
N LEU A 18 -4.28 -19.74 -10.49
CA LEU A 18 -3.69 -18.96 -9.40
C LEU A 18 -4.34 -17.57 -9.29
N LYS A 19 -4.94 -17.28 -8.14
CA LYS A 19 -5.58 -16.00 -7.80
C LYS A 19 -4.78 -15.17 -6.80
N GLY A 20 -3.89 -15.80 -6.04
CA GLY A 20 -3.11 -15.09 -5.04
C GLY A 20 -2.12 -15.98 -4.32
N LEU A 21 -1.41 -15.39 -3.37
CA LEU A 21 -0.42 -16.06 -2.55
C LEU A 21 -0.45 -15.44 -1.15
N ILE A 22 -0.50 -16.29 -0.12
CA ILE A 22 -0.30 -15.88 1.27
C ILE A 22 1.02 -16.47 1.75
N THR A 23 1.82 -15.69 2.48
CA THR A 23 3.02 -16.23 3.14
C THR A 23 2.79 -16.42 4.62
N ILE A 24 3.48 -17.38 5.23
CA ILE A 24 3.45 -17.56 6.69
C ILE A 24 3.92 -16.30 7.41
N LYS A 25 4.90 -15.59 6.83
CA LYS A 25 5.42 -14.33 7.38
C LYS A 25 4.36 -13.24 7.47
N ASP A 26 3.39 -13.21 6.55
CA ASP A 26 2.26 -12.28 6.62
C ASP A 26 1.35 -12.60 7.81
N ILE A 27 1.10 -13.88 8.08
CA ILE A 27 0.32 -14.35 9.24
C ILE A 27 1.04 -14.01 10.55
N GLU A 28 2.34 -14.29 10.62
CA GLU A 28 3.18 -13.98 11.79
C GLU A 28 3.14 -12.47 12.09
N LYS A 29 3.31 -11.61 11.08
CA LYS A 29 3.23 -10.15 11.25
C LYS A 29 1.86 -9.67 11.72
N VAL A 30 0.77 -10.33 11.33
CA VAL A 30 -0.58 -9.97 11.82
C VAL A 30 -0.73 -10.28 13.30
N ILE A 31 -0.18 -11.42 13.76
CA ILE A 31 -0.19 -11.81 15.18
C ILE A 31 0.74 -10.90 15.99
N GLU A 32 1.93 -10.60 15.46
CA GLU A 32 2.94 -9.75 16.11
C GLU A 32 2.48 -8.28 16.21
N PHE A 33 1.80 -7.76 15.18
CA PHE A 33 1.38 -6.36 15.09
C PHE A 33 -0.15 -6.23 14.93
N PRO A 34 -0.94 -6.55 15.96
CA PRO A 34 -2.41 -6.53 15.87
C PRO A 34 -3.00 -5.13 15.65
N GLN A 35 -2.27 -4.08 16.04
CA GLN A 35 -2.70 -2.67 15.94
C GLN A 35 -2.08 -1.94 14.73
N SER A 36 -1.50 -2.68 13.77
CA SER A 36 -0.93 -2.08 12.55
C SER A 36 -1.99 -1.31 11.77
N ALA A 37 -1.65 -0.11 11.29
CA ALA A 37 -2.51 0.71 10.44
C ALA A 37 -2.73 0.01 9.08
N LYS A 38 -3.93 -0.54 8.88
CA LYS A 38 -4.28 -1.33 7.70
C LYS A 38 -5.58 -0.84 7.08
N ASP A 39 -5.72 -1.04 5.77
CA ASP A 39 -6.98 -0.83 5.05
C ASP A 39 -7.97 -2.00 5.28
N LYS A 40 -9.17 -1.90 4.68
CA LYS A 40 -10.20 -2.94 4.73
C LYS A 40 -9.79 -4.29 4.10
N HIS A 41 -8.71 -4.31 3.33
CA HIS A 41 -8.15 -5.50 2.69
C HIS A 41 -6.96 -6.08 3.46
N GLY A 42 -6.58 -5.47 4.60
CA GLY A 42 -5.47 -5.90 5.44
C GLY A 42 -4.09 -5.42 4.95
N ARG A 43 -4.02 -4.54 3.95
CA ARG A 43 -2.77 -3.94 3.44
C ARG A 43 -2.37 -2.79 4.36
N LEU A 44 -1.06 -2.55 4.54
CA LEU A 44 -0.60 -1.40 5.32
C LEU A 44 -1.04 -0.10 4.66
N LEU A 45 -1.50 0.87 5.46
CA LEU A 45 -1.82 2.21 4.98
C LEU A 45 -0.53 2.95 4.58
N VAL A 46 -0.59 3.69 3.49
CA VAL A 46 0.53 4.47 2.95
C VAL A 46 0.10 5.91 2.70
N GLY A 47 0.91 6.84 3.19
CA GLY A 47 0.81 8.27 2.88
C GLY A 47 1.98 8.75 2.02
N ALA A 48 1.75 9.75 1.18
CA ALA A 48 2.79 10.43 0.43
C ALA A 48 2.58 11.95 0.42
N SER A 49 3.67 12.71 0.38
CA SER A 49 3.62 14.17 0.19
C SER A 49 4.06 14.57 -1.21
N VAL A 50 3.50 15.67 -1.71
CA VAL A 50 3.89 16.30 -2.97
C VAL A 50 3.99 17.81 -2.79
N GLY A 51 4.96 18.43 -3.46
CA GLY A 51 5.09 19.89 -3.51
C GLY A 51 4.05 20.54 -4.43
N VAL A 52 4.25 21.82 -4.72
CA VAL A 52 3.42 22.61 -5.65
C VAL A 52 4.13 22.98 -6.96
N GLY A 53 5.18 22.24 -7.33
CA GLY A 53 5.94 22.46 -8.57
C GLY A 53 5.18 22.04 -9.82
N ALA A 54 5.72 22.41 -10.99
CA ALA A 54 5.11 22.10 -12.29
C ALA A 54 4.92 20.59 -12.56
N ASP A 55 5.70 19.73 -11.90
CA ASP A 55 5.62 18.27 -12.03
C ASP A 55 4.67 17.60 -11.02
N SER A 56 4.08 18.37 -10.09
CA SER A 56 3.27 17.83 -8.99
C SER A 56 2.08 16.99 -9.47
N MET A 57 1.38 17.43 -10.52
CA MET A 57 0.23 16.68 -11.04
C MET A 57 0.63 15.32 -11.61
N ILE A 58 1.79 15.23 -12.27
CA ILE A 58 2.32 13.97 -12.79
C ILE A 58 2.69 13.03 -11.64
N ARG A 59 3.25 13.56 -10.55
CA ARG A 59 3.60 12.77 -9.36
C ARG A 59 2.35 12.28 -8.63
N ILE A 60 1.34 13.14 -8.47
CA ILE A 60 0.04 12.77 -7.88
C ILE A 60 -0.58 11.62 -8.66
N ASP A 61 -0.68 11.71 -9.98
CA ASP A 61 -1.27 10.65 -10.82
C ASP A 61 -0.55 9.32 -10.62
N LYS A 62 0.80 9.33 -10.59
CA LYS A 62 1.60 8.12 -10.33
C LYS A 62 1.37 7.54 -8.93
N LEU A 63 1.27 8.39 -7.90
CA LEU A 63 1.04 7.96 -6.52
C LEU A 63 -0.36 7.38 -6.32
N VAL A 64 -1.38 8.00 -6.91
CA VAL A 64 -2.75 7.50 -6.90
C VAL A 64 -2.83 6.16 -7.63
N LYS A 65 -2.21 6.03 -8.81
CA LYS A 65 -2.11 4.75 -9.53
C LYS A 65 -1.38 3.67 -8.74
N ALA A 66 -0.39 4.04 -7.94
CA ALA A 66 0.31 3.11 -7.05
C ALA A 66 -0.51 2.72 -5.81
N GLY A 67 -1.63 3.41 -5.54
CA GLY A 67 -2.56 3.07 -4.46
C GLY A 67 -2.24 3.73 -3.11
N VAL A 68 -1.72 4.96 -3.11
CA VAL A 68 -1.58 5.74 -1.87
C VAL A 68 -2.96 5.98 -1.22
N ASP A 69 -3.04 5.87 0.10
CA ASP A 69 -4.29 6.09 0.83
C ASP A 69 -4.50 7.56 1.20
N VAL A 70 -3.40 8.28 1.45
CA VAL A 70 -3.41 9.70 1.86
C VAL A 70 -2.36 10.49 1.08
N LEU A 71 -2.75 11.62 0.52
CA LEU A 71 -1.84 12.55 -0.14
C LEU A 71 -1.80 13.88 0.64
N VAL A 72 -0.60 14.38 0.92
CA VAL A 72 -0.38 15.65 1.61
C VAL A 72 0.24 16.65 0.64
N ILE A 73 -0.35 17.84 0.53
CA ILE A 73 0.27 18.96 -0.20
C ILE A 73 1.24 19.65 0.75
N ASP A 74 2.53 19.55 0.44
CA ASP A 74 3.61 20.13 1.23
C ASP A 74 4.12 21.42 0.57
N THR A 75 3.85 22.57 1.19
CA THR A 75 4.27 23.87 0.67
C THR A 75 4.71 24.78 1.82
N ALA A 76 5.86 25.44 1.63
CA ALA A 76 6.36 26.46 2.56
C ALA A 76 5.50 27.74 2.57
N HIS A 77 4.70 27.98 1.52
CA HIS A 77 3.80 29.14 1.41
C HIS A 77 2.41 28.70 0.92
N GLY A 78 1.55 28.26 1.84
CA GLY A 78 0.18 27.78 1.57
C GLY A 78 -0.79 28.80 0.97
N HIS A 79 -0.36 30.05 0.74
CA HIS A 79 -1.14 31.13 0.14
C HIS A 79 -0.56 31.66 -1.19
N SER A 80 0.39 30.94 -1.80
CA SER A 80 0.90 31.32 -3.12
C SER A 80 -0.06 30.81 -4.20
N GLN A 81 -0.68 31.74 -4.94
CA GLN A 81 -1.24 31.39 -6.24
C GLN A 81 -0.11 30.72 -7.03
N GLY A 82 -0.33 29.46 -7.45
CA GLY A 82 0.67 28.67 -8.15
C GLY A 82 1.27 29.49 -9.29
N GLY A 83 2.55 29.82 -9.13
CA GLY A 83 3.25 30.69 -10.06
C GLY A 83 3.68 29.91 -11.30
N ASN A 84 3.02 30.25 -12.42
CA ASN A 84 3.32 29.98 -13.83
C ASN A 84 3.38 28.51 -14.29
#